data_AF-A0A6P0XQU8-F1
#
_entry.id   AF-A0A6P0XQU8-F1
#
_cell.length_a   1.000
_cell.length_b   1.000
_cell.length_c   1.000
_cell.angle_alpha   90.00
_cell.angle_beta   90.00
_cell.angle_gamma   90.00
#
_symmetry.space_group_name_H-M   'P 1'
#
loop_
_entity.id
_entity.type
_entity.pdbx_description
1 polymer ?
#
loop_
_entity_poly.entity_id
_entity_poly.type
_entity_poly.pdbx_seq_one_letter_code
_entity_poly.pdbx_strand_id
1 'polypeptide(L)'
;ETQSQLKKIEHIKSRFDQTENELATAKSQLHQTQTELTQCQSKLHQTESELKKYQEIEKELIKTKSELHQTQGELVQNQSQLHQTQEELEQFTYRLQQTESVWQKSQSQLEKTEVLLEKSESKNKQTQAELGKVKHNLYETKTTLKVYQNQLHKTQEYWEHYQVQLIVTEASLQQYQQQLKNAETGLENSHSQLKQTQAELGVKKHNLCETRGELVVYKHQLHQAQENWENSQSKLTATEEILQEYQSKLQSKQTELTESNSQLQKHQQELEKSESELQKTSQELQQTQSQLNQTQAELTESNSQLKQKETILQQSETQVKELQKNQQEWEKSKSQSHKAKQELKRTNLQMQELQTELVESNSQLQHTETLLQQSQSQIKQTKALLKEFQTQLHQTDEERKNQQLQLQETQTVLQQVQTQWRQTEILLQQSQSQQQNSQKELAKTKYQLTQTQSELEKLQYQQAILRNSNSESQTEYQLLVWEAWYAYQKGDLVEMQERLQKSLKYTENSRTEIVMEWLDSFVNLSHKKGLELDSEKLTSSAEWQKLMKRTMKMQNKALAGSEK
;
A
#
# COMPACT_ATOMS: atom_id res chain seq x y z
N GLU A 1 110.32 120.89 -103.09
CA GLU A 1 109.43 119.81 -103.59
C GLU A 1 109.59 118.46 -102.87
N THR A 2 110.74 118.15 -102.26
CA THR A 2 111.03 116.86 -101.60
C THR A 2 110.37 116.61 -100.23
N GLN A 3 109.99 117.64 -99.47
CA GLN A 3 109.39 117.47 -98.13
C GLN A 3 107.90 117.08 -98.13
N SER A 4 107.17 117.26 -99.24
CA SER A 4 105.74 116.98 -99.33
C SER A 4 105.44 115.49 -99.55
N GLN A 5 106.34 114.76 -100.22
CA GLN A 5 106.15 113.33 -100.50
C GLN A 5 106.41 112.44 -99.29
N LEU A 6 107.33 112.82 -98.39
CA LEU A 6 107.63 112.04 -97.18
C LEU A 6 106.42 111.96 -96.22
N LYS A 7 105.70 113.08 -96.06
CA LYS A 7 104.52 113.14 -95.18
C LYS A 7 103.35 112.27 -95.65
N LYS A 8 103.21 112.05 -96.97
CA LYS A 8 102.15 111.16 -97.51
C LYS A 8 102.46 109.69 -97.24
N ILE A 9 103.72 109.29 -97.32
CA ILE A 9 104.14 107.91 -97.06
C ILE A 9 103.98 107.56 -95.57
N GLU A 10 104.35 108.47 -94.66
CA GLU A 10 104.10 108.29 -93.23
C GLU A 10 102.60 108.16 -92.90
N HIS A 11 101.75 108.96 -93.54
CA HIS A 11 100.30 108.90 -93.31
C HIS A 11 99.67 107.60 -93.80
N ILE A 12 100.10 107.07 -94.94
CA ILE A 12 99.62 105.78 -95.47
C ILE A 12 100.08 104.62 -94.57
N LYS A 13 101.32 104.66 -94.09
CA LYS A 13 101.85 103.62 -93.19
C LYS A 13 101.09 103.58 -91.87
N SER A 14 100.84 104.75 -91.25
CA SER A 14 100.02 104.85 -90.04
C SER A 14 98.59 104.34 -90.26
N ARG A 15 97.98 104.60 -91.43
CA ARG A 15 96.65 104.08 -91.76
C ARG A 15 96.63 102.56 -91.94
N PHE A 16 97.69 102.00 -92.52
CA PHE A 16 97.82 100.56 -92.70
C PHE A 16 97.99 99.86 -91.35
N ASP A 17 98.88 100.37 -90.50
CA ASP A 17 99.11 99.87 -89.14
C ASP A 17 97.81 99.98 -88.30
N GLN A 18 97.02 101.02 -88.50
CA GLN A 18 95.71 101.16 -87.87
C GLN A 18 94.71 100.11 -88.37
N THR A 19 94.60 99.89 -89.68
CA THR A 19 93.71 98.85 -90.23
C THR A 19 94.15 97.44 -89.83
N GLU A 20 95.45 97.20 -89.70
CA GLU A 20 95.98 95.92 -89.24
C GLU A 20 95.66 95.68 -87.76
N ASN A 21 95.75 96.72 -86.94
CA ASN A 21 95.30 96.67 -85.54
C ASN A 21 93.79 96.48 -85.42
N GLU A 22 92.98 97.16 -86.24
CA GLU A 22 91.52 96.99 -86.26
C GLU A 22 91.15 95.57 -86.71
N LEU A 23 91.88 95.00 -87.68
CA LEU A 23 91.67 93.62 -88.13
C LEU A 23 92.11 92.59 -87.07
N ALA A 24 93.23 92.82 -86.38
CA ALA A 24 93.66 92.00 -85.25
C ALA A 24 92.65 92.05 -84.10
N THR A 25 92.09 93.24 -83.84
CA THR A 25 91.04 93.46 -82.84
C THR A 25 89.74 92.73 -83.23
N ALA A 26 89.32 92.83 -84.50
CA ALA A 26 88.14 92.12 -85.00
C ALA A 26 88.31 90.59 -84.95
N LYS A 27 89.52 90.07 -85.27
CA LYS A 27 89.83 88.63 -85.12
C LYS A 27 89.81 88.18 -83.66
N SER A 28 90.34 88.99 -82.75
CA SER A 28 90.28 88.72 -81.31
C SER A 28 88.83 88.67 -80.81
N GLN A 29 88.01 89.63 -81.22
CA GLN A 29 86.57 89.67 -80.91
C GLN A 29 85.80 88.49 -81.52
N LEU A 30 86.16 88.07 -82.73
CA LEU A 30 85.59 86.88 -83.37
C LEU A 30 85.95 85.60 -82.59
N HIS A 31 87.20 85.44 -82.17
CA HIS A 31 87.59 84.31 -81.34
C HIS A 31 86.94 84.35 -79.95
N GLN A 32 86.77 85.54 -79.38
CA GLN A 32 86.06 85.72 -78.13
C GLN A 32 84.57 85.34 -78.26
N THR A 33 83.89 85.80 -79.31
CA THR A 33 82.50 85.41 -79.59
C THR A 33 82.36 83.92 -79.92
N GLN A 34 83.33 83.31 -80.61
CA GLN A 34 83.38 81.87 -80.84
C GLN A 34 83.55 81.09 -79.52
N THR A 35 84.39 81.59 -78.61
CA THR A 35 84.60 80.99 -77.28
C THR A 35 83.36 81.14 -76.40
N GLU A 36 82.72 82.31 -76.43
CA GLU A 36 81.45 82.55 -75.73
C GLU A 36 80.32 81.69 -76.31
N LEU A 37 80.27 81.49 -77.63
CA LEU A 37 79.27 80.63 -78.28
C LEU A 37 79.46 79.17 -77.91
N THR A 38 80.70 78.66 -77.95
CA THR A 38 81.01 77.29 -77.50
C THR A 38 80.74 77.09 -76.02
N GLN A 39 80.97 78.13 -75.19
CA GLN A 39 80.59 78.12 -73.78
C GLN A 39 79.07 78.18 -73.57
N CYS A 40 78.33 78.85 -74.47
CA CYS A 40 76.86 78.87 -74.44
C CYS A 40 76.28 77.51 -74.86
N GLN A 41 76.88 76.88 -75.87
CA GLN A 41 76.52 75.53 -76.33
C GLN A 41 76.79 74.47 -75.26
N SER A 42 77.92 74.55 -74.55
CA SER A 42 78.20 73.62 -73.44
C SER A 42 77.24 73.80 -72.27
N LYS A 43 76.88 75.05 -71.93
CA LYS A 43 75.84 75.36 -70.95
C LYS A 43 74.47 74.85 -71.38
N LEU A 44 74.11 74.98 -72.66
CA LEU A 44 72.85 74.47 -73.20
C LEU A 44 72.78 72.94 -73.14
N HIS A 45 73.85 72.24 -73.51
CA HIS A 45 73.89 70.77 -73.36
C HIS A 45 73.87 70.33 -71.90
N GLN A 46 74.46 71.12 -70.99
CA GLN A 46 74.36 70.87 -69.56
C GLN A 46 72.92 71.04 -69.06
N THR A 47 72.22 72.10 -69.46
CA THR A 47 70.81 72.30 -69.07
C THR A 47 69.88 71.27 -69.71
N GLU A 48 70.14 70.83 -70.96
CA GLU A 48 69.41 69.72 -71.59
C GLU A 48 69.62 68.39 -70.85
N SER A 49 70.85 68.13 -70.39
CA SER A 49 71.18 66.95 -69.57
C SER A 49 70.49 66.99 -68.21
N GLU A 50 70.48 68.15 -67.56
CA GLU A 50 69.75 68.37 -66.30
C GLU A 50 68.24 68.20 -66.50
N LEU A 51 67.67 68.73 -67.59
CA LEU A 51 66.25 68.57 -67.91
C LEU A 51 65.88 67.09 -68.12
N LYS A 52 66.71 66.30 -68.80
CA LYS A 52 66.51 64.85 -68.91
C LYS A 52 66.53 64.14 -67.55
N LYS A 53 67.41 64.55 -66.63
CA LYS A 53 67.43 64.01 -65.26
C LYS A 53 66.14 64.37 -64.51
N TYR A 54 65.63 65.60 -64.65
CA TYR A 54 64.35 66.01 -64.07
C TYR A 54 63.18 65.20 -64.63
N GLN A 55 63.14 64.94 -65.94
CA GLN A 55 62.12 64.09 -66.56
C GLN A 55 62.17 62.65 -66.05
N GLU A 56 63.36 62.10 -65.77
CA GLU A 56 63.48 60.76 -65.21
C GLU A 56 63.04 60.70 -63.73
N ILE A 57 63.36 61.73 -62.95
CA ILE A 57 62.85 61.90 -61.58
C ILE A 57 61.32 62.03 -61.58
N GLU A 58 60.75 62.76 -62.54
CA GLU A 58 59.29 62.90 -62.68
C GLU A 58 58.61 61.56 -62.96
N LYS A 59 59.20 60.71 -63.81
CA LYS A 59 58.69 59.35 -64.05
C LYS A 59 58.77 58.47 -62.79
N GLU A 60 59.90 58.49 -62.09
CA GLU A 60 60.07 57.77 -60.81
C GLU A 60 59.10 58.28 -59.73
N LEU A 61 58.81 59.59 -59.72
CA LEU A 61 57.81 60.21 -58.84
C LEU A 61 56.39 59.74 -59.17
N ILE A 62 56.03 59.66 -60.45
CA ILE A 62 54.73 59.13 -60.88
C ILE A 62 54.60 57.65 -60.50
N LYS A 63 55.68 56.88 -60.70
CA LYS A 63 55.74 55.46 -60.33
C LYS A 63 55.57 55.26 -58.82
N THR A 64 56.36 55.93 -58.00
CA THR A 64 56.22 55.87 -56.53
C THR A 64 54.85 56.35 -56.06
N LYS A 65 54.25 57.36 -56.71
CA LYS A 65 52.88 57.79 -56.42
C LYS A 65 51.84 56.70 -56.75
N SER A 66 52.03 55.96 -57.84
CA SER A 66 51.17 54.83 -58.19
C SER A 66 51.29 53.67 -57.20
N GLU A 67 52.52 53.34 -56.78
CA GLU A 67 52.79 52.32 -55.75
C GLU A 67 52.23 52.74 -54.37
N LEU A 68 52.28 54.04 -54.05
CA LEU A 68 51.66 54.60 -52.84
C LEU A 68 50.13 54.47 -52.88
N HIS A 69 49.49 54.76 -54.02
CA HIS A 69 48.04 54.57 -54.15
C HIS A 69 47.65 53.09 -54.10
N GLN A 70 48.46 52.20 -54.66
CA GLN A 70 48.24 50.76 -54.57
C GLN A 70 48.32 50.28 -53.12
N THR A 71 49.39 50.63 -52.40
CA THR A 71 49.56 50.28 -50.98
C THR A 71 48.46 50.90 -50.11
N GLN A 72 47.98 52.10 -50.44
CA GLN A 72 46.84 52.71 -49.78
C GLN A 72 45.53 51.94 -50.04
N GLY A 73 45.33 51.42 -51.26
CA GLY A 73 44.23 50.53 -51.59
C GLY A 73 44.29 49.21 -50.82
N GLU A 74 45.46 48.58 -50.78
CA GLU A 74 45.71 47.35 -50.00
C GLU A 74 45.48 47.59 -48.50
N LEU A 75 45.88 48.75 -47.97
CA LEU A 75 45.64 49.12 -46.57
C LEU A 75 44.14 49.25 -46.27
N VAL A 76 43.37 49.91 -47.14
CA VAL A 76 41.91 50.04 -46.98
C VAL A 76 41.24 48.67 -47.07
N GLN A 77 41.70 47.81 -47.98
CA GLN A 77 41.22 46.43 -48.08
C GLN A 77 41.51 45.63 -46.81
N ASN A 78 42.72 45.73 -46.27
CA ASN A 78 43.10 45.07 -45.02
C ASN A 78 42.29 45.61 -43.82
N GLN A 79 42.01 46.91 -43.76
CA GLN A 79 41.14 47.50 -42.74
C GLN A 79 39.71 46.96 -42.81
N SER A 80 39.17 46.83 -44.03
CA SER A 80 37.84 46.24 -44.23
C SER A 80 37.79 44.77 -43.81
N GLN A 81 38.81 43.98 -44.17
CA GLN A 81 38.91 42.58 -43.75
C GLN A 81 39.03 42.46 -42.23
N LEU A 82 39.83 43.32 -41.60
CA LEU A 82 39.97 43.36 -40.15
C LEU A 82 38.62 43.65 -39.47
N HIS A 83 37.87 44.64 -39.95
CA HIS A 83 36.54 44.96 -39.41
C HIS A 83 35.57 43.80 -39.56
N GLN A 84 35.58 43.13 -40.73
CA GLN A 84 34.75 41.95 -40.94
C GLN A 84 35.12 40.81 -39.97
N THR A 85 36.41 40.53 -39.78
CA THR A 85 36.83 39.51 -38.79
C THR A 85 36.47 39.90 -37.37
N GLN A 86 36.42 41.20 -37.05
CA GLN A 86 36.06 41.70 -35.74
C GLN A 86 34.55 41.53 -35.47
N GLU A 87 33.70 41.81 -36.46
CA GLU A 87 32.26 41.51 -36.40
C GLU A 87 31.99 40.01 -36.27
N GLU A 88 32.70 39.18 -37.03
CA GLU A 88 32.59 37.71 -36.89
C GLU A 88 32.97 37.26 -35.47
N LEU A 89 34.05 37.82 -34.89
CA LEU A 89 34.48 37.51 -33.53
C LEU A 89 33.43 37.91 -32.48
N GLU A 90 32.79 39.07 -32.66
CA GLU A 90 31.68 39.52 -31.81
C GLU A 90 30.47 38.58 -31.92
N GLN A 91 30.13 38.14 -33.14
CA GLN A 91 29.07 37.15 -33.34
C GLN A 91 29.38 35.80 -32.69
N PHE A 92 30.64 35.33 -32.77
CA PHE A 92 31.08 34.13 -32.07
C PHE A 92 30.99 34.29 -30.56
N THR A 93 31.41 35.44 -30.02
CA THR A 93 31.34 35.76 -28.59
C THR A 93 29.89 35.75 -28.10
N TYR A 94 28.99 36.36 -28.86
CA TYR A 94 27.56 36.36 -28.55
C TYR A 94 26.96 34.95 -28.55
N ARG A 95 27.29 34.13 -29.56
CA ARG A 95 26.87 32.72 -29.62
C ARG A 95 27.41 31.89 -28.46
N LEU A 96 28.65 32.13 -28.04
CA LEU A 96 29.24 31.48 -26.88
C LEU A 96 28.48 31.83 -25.59
N GLN A 97 28.18 33.12 -25.38
CA GLN A 97 27.40 33.55 -24.21
C GLN A 97 25.99 32.96 -24.21
N GLN A 98 25.33 32.86 -25.37
CA GLN A 98 24.03 32.19 -25.46
C GLN A 98 24.13 30.70 -25.10
N THR A 99 25.16 30.02 -25.61
CA THR A 99 25.40 28.60 -25.32
C THR A 99 25.68 28.39 -23.83
N GLU A 100 26.48 29.25 -23.21
CA GLU A 100 26.77 29.21 -21.78
C GLU A 100 25.51 29.45 -20.94
N SER A 101 24.64 30.39 -21.33
CA SER A 101 23.35 30.60 -20.67
C SER A 101 22.44 29.37 -20.75
N VAL A 102 22.38 28.71 -21.92
CA VAL A 102 21.60 27.47 -22.10
C VAL A 102 22.20 26.32 -21.29
N TRP A 103 23.52 26.22 -21.23
CA TRP A 103 24.21 25.22 -20.43
C TRP A 103 23.94 25.40 -18.94
N GLN A 104 24.05 26.62 -18.42
CA GLN A 104 23.72 26.97 -17.03
C GLN A 104 22.26 26.63 -16.68
N LYS A 105 21.32 26.96 -17.58
CA LYS A 105 19.92 26.56 -17.40
C LYS A 105 19.77 25.04 -17.34
N SER A 106 20.43 24.32 -18.23
CA SER A 106 20.39 22.85 -18.26
C SER A 106 20.97 22.24 -16.99
N GLN A 107 22.09 22.77 -16.49
CA GLN A 107 22.70 22.36 -15.21
C GLN A 107 21.73 22.58 -14.04
N SER A 108 21.10 23.75 -13.96
CA SER A 108 20.12 24.05 -12.91
C SER A 108 18.88 23.15 -12.97
N GLN A 109 18.47 22.71 -14.16
CA GLN A 109 17.38 21.74 -14.29
C GLN A 109 17.81 20.34 -13.87
N LEU A 110 19.06 19.96 -14.18
CA LEU A 110 19.62 18.67 -13.82
C LEU A 110 19.71 18.53 -12.29
N GLU A 111 20.20 19.56 -11.58
CA GLU A 111 20.19 19.61 -10.11
C GLU A 111 18.76 19.48 -9.55
N LYS A 112 17.78 20.18 -10.13
CA LYS A 112 16.38 20.07 -9.70
C LYS A 112 15.85 18.64 -9.88
N THR A 113 16.16 17.99 -11.01
CA THR A 113 15.75 16.60 -11.24
C THR A 113 16.44 15.63 -10.29
N GLU A 114 17.70 15.87 -9.94
CA GLU A 114 18.46 15.05 -9.00
C GLU A 114 17.85 15.13 -7.58
N VAL A 115 17.53 16.33 -7.11
CA VAL A 115 16.83 16.54 -5.83
C VAL A 115 15.44 15.87 -5.81
N LEU A 116 14.70 15.94 -6.92
CA LEU A 116 13.41 15.25 -7.03
C LEU A 116 13.56 13.72 -7.01
N LEU A 117 14.60 13.19 -7.65
CA LEU A 117 14.90 11.77 -7.64
C LEU A 117 15.26 11.30 -6.24
N GLU A 118 16.11 12.04 -5.53
CA GLU A 118 16.49 11.73 -4.14
C GLU A 118 15.27 11.77 -3.19
N LYS A 119 14.36 12.74 -3.41
CA LYS A 119 13.08 12.80 -2.70
C LYS A 119 12.16 11.60 -3.01
N SER A 120 12.16 11.13 -4.25
CA SER A 120 11.41 9.93 -4.66
C SER A 120 12.02 8.66 -4.04
N GLU A 121 13.35 8.54 -4.04
CA GLU A 121 14.05 7.41 -3.43
C GLU A 121 13.83 7.33 -1.92
N SER A 122 13.87 8.47 -1.22
CA SER A 122 13.57 8.51 0.22
C SER A 122 12.12 8.13 0.52
N LYS A 123 11.15 8.62 -0.26
CA LYS A 123 9.75 8.17 -0.17
C LYS A 123 9.62 6.65 -0.40
N ASN A 124 10.29 6.11 -1.42
CA ASN A 124 10.26 4.67 -1.70
C ASN A 124 10.84 3.84 -0.54
N LYS A 125 11.95 4.28 0.06
CA LYS A 125 12.52 3.66 1.27
C LYS A 125 11.54 3.69 2.44
N GLN A 126 10.83 4.80 2.63
CA GLN A 126 9.78 4.90 3.65
C GLN A 126 8.64 3.91 3.40
N THR A 127 8.13 3.85 2.17
CA THR A 127 7.07 2.90 1.80
C THR A 127 7.51 1.44 1.98
N GLN A 128 8.76 1.10 1.65
CA GLN A 128 9.32 -0.23 1.93
C GLN A 128 9.37 -0.54 3.44
N ALA A 129 9.74 0.42 4.27
CA ALA A 129 9.76 0.25 5.72
C ALA A 129 8.34 0.04 6.28
N GLU A 130 7.36 0.81 5.81
CA GLU A 130 5.95 0.66 6.19
C GLU A 130 5.39 -0.70 5.75
N LEU A 131 5.71 -1.15 4.52
CA LEU A 131 5.34 -2.48 4.04
C LEU A 131 5.95 -3.59 4.92
N GLY A 132 7.21 -3.41 5.36
CA GLY A 132 7.87 -4.31 6.30
C GLY A 132 7.11 -4.40 7.64
N LYS A 133 6.67 -3.26 8.19
CA LYS A 133 5.85 -3.23 9.41
C LYS A 133 4.50 -3.93 9.22
N VAL A 134 3.80 -3.67 8.11
CA VAL A 134 2.53 -4.33 7.80
C VAL A 134 2.71 -5.85 7.70
N LYS A 135 3.78 -6.31 7.05
CA LYS A 135 4.09 -7.74 6.94
C LYS A 135 4.35 -8.38 8.31
N HIS A 136 5.06 -7.68 9.19
CA HIS A 136 5.30 -8.13 10.57
C HIS A 136 3.99 -8.23 11.35
N ASN A 137 3.16 -7.19 11.34
CA ASN A 137 1.86 -7.16 12.01
C ASN A 137 0.92 -8.26 11.49
N LEU A 138 0.97 -8.55 10.17
CA LEU A 138 0.20 -9.64 9.59
C LEU A 138 0.68 -11.01 10.09
N TYR A 139 1.98 -11.19 10.28
CA TYR A 139 2.54 -12.41 10.87
C TYR A 139 2.12 -12.56 12.34
N GLU A 140 2.18 -11.49 13.13
CA GLU A 140 1.70 -11.48 14.53
C GLU A 140 0.19 -11.74 14.62
N THR A 141 -0.61 -11.16 13.72
CA THR A 141 -2.05 -11.42 13.65
C THR A 141 -2.31 -12.89 13.31
N LYS A 142 -1.51 -13.48 12.42
CA LYS A 142 -1.61 -14.90 12.08
C LYS A 142 -1.26 -15.81 13.26
N THR A 143 -0.23 -15.48 14.04
CA THR A 143 0.15 -16.28 15.21
C THR A 143 -0.89 -16.15 16.33
N THR A 144 -1.39 -14.95 16.60
CA THR A 144 -2.47 -14.73 17.57
C THR A 144 -3.76 -15.44 17.16
N LEU A 145 -4.14 -15.42 15.87
CA LEU A 145 -5.28 -16.20 15.36
C LEU A 145 -5.10 -17.71 15.62
N LYS A 146 -3.89 -18.24 15.44
CA LYS A 146 -3.58 -19.64 15.73
C LYS A 146 -3.74 -19.96 17.22
N VAL A 147 -3.35 -19.03 18.10
CA VAL A 147 -3.56 -19.16 19.55
C VAL A 147 -5.05 -19.19 19.88
N TYR A 148 -5.86 -18.28 19.32
CA TYR A 148 -7.31 -18.28 19.51
C TYR A 148 -7.96 -19.55 19.00
N GLN A 149 -7.52 -20.07 17.84
CA GLN A 149 -8.02 -21.32 17.29
C GLN A 149 -7.76 -22.51 18.24
N ASN A 150 -6.57 -22.55 18.85
CA ASN A 150 -6.24 -23.58 19.84
C ASN A 150 -7.04 -23.43 21.13
N GLN A 151 -7.28 -22.20 21.59
CA GLN A 151 -8.12 -21.94 22.76
C GLN A 151 -9.56 -22.39 22.53
N LEU A 152 -10.13 -22.07 21.35
CA LEU A 152 -11.47 -22.53 20.98
C LEU A 152 -11.56 -24.05 20.98
N HIS A 153 -10.55 -24.75 20.44
CA HIS A 153 -10.53 -26.21 20.45
C HIS A 153 -10.51 -26.79 21.87
N LYS A 154 -9.70 -26.21 22.78
CA LYS A 154 -9.70 -26.59 24.20
C LYS A 154 -11.06 -26.36 24.85
N THR A 155 -11.71 -25.23 24.59
CA THR A 155 -13.05 -24.96 25.11
C THR A 155 -14.07 -25.98 24.59
N GLN A 156 -13.95 -26.37 23.32
CA GLN A 156 -14.79 -27.42 22.74
C GLN A 156 -14.56 -28.77 23.44
N GLU A 157 -13.30 -29.17 23.65
CA GLU A 157 -12.97 -30.40 24.39
C GLU A 157 -13.52 -30.38 25.83
N TYR A 158 -13.42 -29.24 26.53
CA TYR A 158 -14.03 -29.09 27.86
C TYR A 158 -15.55 -29.24 27.81
N TRP A 159 -16.21 -28.64 26.82
CA TRP A 159 -17.65 -28.76 26.68
C TRP A 159 -18.09 -30.20 26.40
N GLU A 160 -17.39 -30.90 25.50
CA GLU A 160 -17.61 -32.33 25.25
C GLU A 160 -17.41 -33.16 26.53
N HIS A 161 -16.39 -32.86 27.34
CA HIS A 161 -16.18 -33.51 28.63
C HIS A 161 -17.36 -33.28 29.60
N TYR A 162 -17.83 -32.04 29.73
CA TYR A 162 -18.98 -31.71 30.57
C TYR A 162 -20.27 -32.37 30.08
N GLN A 163 -20.48 -32.49 28.77
CA GLN A 163 -21.62 -33.22 28.22
C GLN A 163 -21.60 -34.69 28.63
N VAL A 164 -20.44 -35.35 28.53
CA VAL A 164 -20.28 -36.74 28.97
C VAL A 164 -20.53 -36.87 30.46
N GLN A 165 -20.02 -35.96 31.29
CA GLN A 165 -20.31 -35.95 32.73
C GLN A 165 -21.80 -35.76 33.03
N LEU A 166 -22.48 -34.88 32.29
CA LEU A 166 -23.92 -34.66 32.46
C LEU A 166 -24.72 -35.93 32.14
N ILE A 167 -24.39 -36.63 31.05
CA ILE A 167 -25.01 -37.91 30.68
C ILE A 167 -24.80 -38.96 31.78
N VAL A 168 -23.59 -39.05 32.34
CA VAL A 168 -23.29 -39.98 33.44
C VAL A 168 -24.06 -39.63 34.72
N THR A 169 -24.19 -38.33 35.02
CA THR A 169 -24.95 -37.84 36.18
C THR A 169 -26.44 -38.13 36.00
N GLU A 170 -26.97 -37.91 34.80
CA GLU A 170 -28.36 -38.21 34.45
C GLU A 170 -28.66 -39.72 34.55
N ALA A 171 -27.75 -40.57 34.06
CA ALA A 171 -27.87 -42.02 34.22
C ALA A 171 -27.84 -42.44 35.70
N SER A 172 -26.99 -41.82 36.51
CA SER A 172 -26.93 -42.07 37.96
C SER A 172 -28.22 -41.63 38.67
N LEU A 173 -28.80 -40.49 38.27
CA LEU A 173 -30.07 -40.01 38.80
C LEU A 173 -31.22 -40.98 38.45
N GLN A 174 -31.26 -41.48 37.22
CA GLN A 174 -32.23 -42.51 36.81
C GLN A 174 -32.10 -43.78 37.66
N GLN A 175 -30.86 -44.19 37.96
CA GLN A 175 -30.61 -45.33 38.84
C GLN A 175 -31.15 -45.08 40.27
N TYR A 176 -30.92 -43.88 40.83
CA TYR A 176 -31.47 -43.52 42.14
C TYR A 176 -33.00 -43.48 42.14
N GLN A 177 -33.62 -42.94 41.09
CA GLN A 177 -35.08 -42.95 40.94
C GLN A 177 -35.63 -44.38 40.91
N GLN A 178 -34.96 -45.30 40.20
CA GLN A 178 -35.37 -46.70 40.18
C GLN A 178 -35.20 -47.38 41.54
N GLN A 179 -34.12 -47.07 42.28
CA GLN A 179 -33.93 -47.56 43.64
C GLN A 179 -35.01 -47.05 44.61
N LEU A 180 -35.38 -45.77 44.50
CA LEU A 180 -36.46 -45.18 45.29
C LEU A 180 -37.78 -45.90 45.03
N LYS A 181 -38.13 -46.10 43.75
CA LYS A 181 -39.34 -46.84 43.36
C LYS A 181 -39.34 -48.26 43.93
N ASN A 182 -38.20 -48.95 43.88
CA ASN A 182 -38.09 -50.29 44.47
C ASN A 182 -38.27 -50.24 46.00
N ALA A 183 -37.70 -49.25 46.68
CA ALA A 183 -37.87 -49.07 48.12
C ALA A 183 -39.33 -48.77 48.50
N GLU A 184 -40.03 -47.94 47.73
CA GLU A 184 -41.47 -47.67 47.90
C GLU A 184 -42.29 -48.96 47.79
N THR A 185 -42.04 -49.77 46.75
CA THR A 185 -42.73 -51.08 46.61
C THR A 185 -42.38 -52.04 47.75
N GLY A 186 -41.14 -52.02 48.25
CA GLY A 186 -40.73 -52.80 49.43
C GLY A 186 -41.44 -52.36 50.72
N LEU A 187 -41.64 -51.05 50.88
CA LEU A 187 -42.37 -50.47 52.01
C LEU A 187 -43.86 -50.85 51.94
N GLU A 188 -44.47 -50.77 50.76
CA GLU A 188 -45.86 -51.15 50.53
C GLU A 188 -46.10 -52.64 50.82
N ASN A 189 -45.17 -53.50 50.42
CA ASN A 189 -45.18 -54.92 50.76
C ASN A 189 -45.04 -55.15 52.27
N SER A 190 -44.11 -54.46 52.93
CA SER A 190 -43.92 -54.55 54.39
C SER A 190 -45.16 -54.05 55.16
N HIS A 191 -45.80 -53.00 54.68
CA HIS A 191 -47.05 -52.48 55.24
C HIS A 191 -48.19 -53.49 55.09
N SER A 192 -48.29 -54.14 53.92
CA SER A 192 -49.26 -55.20 53.67
C SER A 192 -49.06 -56.40 54.60
N GLN A 193 -47.81 -56.82 54.82
CA GLN A 193 -47.45 -57.87 55.79
C GLN A 193 -47.80 -57.46 57.23
N LEU A 194 -47.53 -56.20 57.62
CA LEU A 194 -47.91 -55.69 58.94
C LEU A 194 -49.42 -55.74 59.15
N LYS A 195 -50.21 -55.33 58.15
CA LYS A 195 -51.68 -55.40 58.21
C LYS A 195 -52.18 -56.84 58.38
N GLN A 196 -51.55 -57.80 57.70
CA GLN A 196 -51.86 -59.22 57.87
C GLN A 196 -51.52 -59.71 59.28
N THR A 197 -50.32 -59.42 59.78
CA THR A 197 -49.92 -59.83 61.15
C THR A 197 -50.80 -59.20 62.23
N GLN A 198 -51.26 -57.96 62.03
CA GLN A 198 -52.22 -57.30 62.91
C GLN A 198 -53.58 -58.02 62.92
N ALA A 199 -54.05 -58.49 61.76
CA ALA A 199 -55.27 -59.30 61.67
C ALA A 199 -55.12 -60.65 62.39
N GLU A 200 -54.00 -61.34 62.19
CA GLU A 200 -53.70 -62.60 62.89
C GLU A 200 -53.62 -62.43 64.41
N LEU A 201 -53.03 -61.32 64.88
CA LEU A 201 -53.02 -60.97 66.31
C LEU A 201 -54.45 -60.75 66.84
N GLY A 202 -55.30 -60.09 66.06
CA GLY A 202 -56.72 -59.90 66.37
C GLY A 202 -57.44 -61.24 66.58
N VAL A 203 -57.21 -62.21 65.69
CA VAL A 203 -57.73 -63.57 65.81
C VAL A 203 -57.20 -64.26 67.08
N LYS A 204 -55.89 -64.21 67.33
CA LYS A 204 -55.30 -64.80 68.56
C LYS A 204 -55.88 -64.20 69.84
N LYS A 205 -56.12 -62.87 69.87
CA LYS A 205 -56.73 -62.18 71.01
C LYS A 205 -58.18 -62.63 71.22
N HIS A 206 -58.94 -62.86 70.14
CA HIS A 206 -60.29 -63.40 70.23
C HIS A 206 -60.30 -64.80 70.85
N ASN A 207 -59.44 -65.71 70.36
CA ASN A 207 -59.34 -67.08 70.89
C ASN A 207 -58.88 -67.11 72.37
N LEU A 208 -58.00 -66.19 72.78
CA LEU A 208 -57.63 -66.01 74.19
C LEU A 208 -58.81 -65.55 75.06
N CYS A 209 -59.73 -64.77 74.50
CA CYS A 209 -60.93 -64.33 75.21
C CYS A 209 -61.93 -65.49 75.38
N GLU A 210 -62.05 -66.33 74.37
CA GLU A 210 -62.87 -67.56 74.38
C GLU A 210 -62.35 -68.56 75.42
N THR A 211 -61.07 -68.89 75.39
CA THR A 211 -60.43 -69.78 76.39
C THR A 211 -60.52 -69.22 77.82
N ARG A 212 -60.41 -67.89 77.99
CA ARG A 212 -60.69 -67.25 79.29
C ARG A 212 -62.14 -67.43 79.73
N GLY A 213 -63.10 -67.35 78.80
CA GLY A 213 -64.51 -67.65 79.05
C GLY A 213 -64.72 -69.09 79.50
N GLU A 214 -64.11 -70.06 78.82
CA GLU A 214 -64.13 -71.48 79.21
C GLU A 214 -63.54 -71.71 80.60
N LEU A 215 -62.43 -71.05 80.94
CA LEU A 215 -61.82 -71.13 82.26
C LEU A 215 -62.76 -70.65 83.38
N VAL A 216 -63.56 -69.59 83.12
CA VAL A 216 -64.57 -69.12 84.07
C VAL A 216 -65.66 -70.17 84.28
N VAL A 217 -66.07 -70.87 83.22
CA VAL A 217 -67.02 -71.99 83.32
C VAL A 217 -66.44 -73.14 84.13
N TYR A 218 -65.19 -73.55 83.88
CA TYR A 218 -64.51 -74.58 84.69
C TYR A 218 -64.39 -74.20 86.15
N LYS A 219 -64.08 -72.93 86.45
CA LYS A 219 -64.03 -72.43 87.83
C LYS A 219 -65.38 -72.53 88.53
N HIS A 220 -66.47 -72.24 87.81
CA HIS A 220 -67.83 -72.38 88.36
C HIS A 220 -68.19 -73.85 88.65
N GLN A 221 -67.84 -74.77 87.75
CA GLN A 221 -68.04 -76.21 87.96
C GLN A 221 -67.25 -76.74 89.17
N LEU A 222 -66.02 -76.27 89.37
CA LEU A 222 -65.21 -76.63 90.54
C LEU A 222 -65.87 -76.17 91.85
N HIS A 223 -66.41 -74.94 91.90
CA HIS A 223 -67.13 -74.44 93.07
C HIS A 223 -68.39 -75.27 93.37
N GLN A 224 -69.17 -75.67 92.36
CA GLN A 224 -70.30 -76.58 92.56
C GLN A 224 -69.87 -77.94 93.13
N ALA A 225 -68.75 -78.48 92.66
CA ALA A 225 -68.21 -79.74 93.19
C ALA A 225 -67.80 -79.59 94.67
N GLN A 226 -67.22 -78.45 95.05
CA GLN A 226 -66.85 -78.15 96.43
C GLN A 226 -68.08 -78.02 97.35
N GLU A 227 -69.13 -77.32 96.92
CA GLU A 227 -70.38 -77.17 97.68
C GLU A 227 -71.08 -78.53 97.90
N ASN A 228 -71.07 -79.40 96.87
CA ASN A 228 -71.58 -80.78 96.98
C ASN A 228 -70.76 -81.63 97.98
N TRP A 229 -69.44 -81.42 98.04
CA TRP A 229 -68.57 -82.09 99.01
C TRP A 229 -68.85 -81.61 100.44
N GLU A 230 -69.00 -80.31 100.67
CA GLU A 230 -69.37 -79.74 101.97
C GLU A 230 -70.73 -80.28 102.46
N ASN A 231 -71.72 -80.38 101.58
CA ASN A 231 -73.02 -80.97 101.90
C ASN A 231 -72.93 -82.47 102.28
N SER A 232 -72.01 -83.21 101.67
CA SER A 232 -71.74 -84.61 102.03
C SER A 232 -71.05 -84.73 103.40
N GLN A 233 -70.15 -83.78 103.72
CA GLN A 233 -69.51 -83.64 105.04
C GLN A 233 -70.56 -83.38 106.15
N SER A 234 -71.50 -82.46 105.93
CA SER A 234 -72.57 -82.18 106.90
C SER A 234 -73.51 -83.37 107.16
N LYS A 235 -73.73 -84.23 106.16
CA LYS A 235 -74.48 -85.49 106.35
C LYS A 235 -73.70 -86.50 107.19
N LEU A 236 -72.38 -86.52 107.08
CA LEU A 236 -71.51 -87.41 107.85
C LEU A 236 -71.51 -87.02 109.35
N THR A 237 -71.38 -85.73 109.66
CA THR A 237 -71.46 -85.22 111.04
C THR A 237 -72.82 -85.49 111.70
N ALA A 238 -73.92 -85.43 110.94
CA ALA A 238 -75.26 -85.80 111.45
C ALA A 238 -75.39 -87.31 111.74
N THR A 239 -74.61 -88.16 111.05
CA THR A 239 -74.58 -89.61 111.29
C THR A 239 -73.74 -89.95 112.54
N GLU A 240 -72.71 -89.16 112.81
CA GLU A 240 -71.87 -89.23 114.02
C GLU A 240 -72.64 -88.87 115.30
N GLU A 241 -73.55 -87.89 115.27
CA GLU A 241 -74.43 -87.55 116.41
C GLU A 241 -75.39 -88.70 116.78
N ILE A 242 -75.96 -89.41 115.80
CA ILE A 242 -76.83 -90.58 116.02
C ILE A 242 -76.06 -91.75 116.65
N LEU A 243 -74.75 -91.86 116.35
CA LEU A 243 -73.87 -92.91 116.89
C LEU A 243 -73.49 -92.64 118.35
N GLN A 244 -73.34 -91.37 118.76
CA GLN A 244 -73.17 -90.99 120.17
C GLN A 244 -74.39 -91.35 121.03
N GLU A 245 -75.62 -91.18 120.51
CA GLU A 245 -76.85 -91.52 121.24
C GLU A 245 -76.99 -93.03 121.52
N TYR A 246 -76.53 -93.88 120.58
CA TYR A 246 -76.45 -95.33 120.77
C TYR A 246 -75.41 -95.73 121.82
N GLN A 247 -74.28 -95.02 121.90
CA GLN A 247 -73.24 -95.22 122.92
C GLN A 247 -73.74 -94.88 124.33
N SER A 248 -74.53 -93.81 124.48
CA SER A 248 -75.16 -93.46 125.77
C SER A 248 -76.17 -94.51 126.27
N LYS A 249 -76.89 -95.19 125.37
CA LYS A 249 -77.79 -96.32 125.72
C LYS A 249 -77.04 -97.59 126.16
N LEU A 250 -75.81 -97.81 125.69
CA LEU A 250 -74.98 -98.94 126.11
C LEU A 250 -74.41 -98.72 127.54
N GLN A 251 -74.03 -97.48 127.87
CA GLN A 251 -73.56 -97.10 129.21
C GLN A 251 -74.63 -97.28 130.30
N SER A 252 -75.90 -97.03 129.97
CA SER A 252 -77.05 -97.25 130.87
C SER A 252 -77.29 -98.72 131.25
N LYS A 253 -76.92 -99.67 130.39
CA LYS A 253 -76.99 -101.14 130.66
C LYS A 253 -75.81 -101.63 131.50
N GLN A 254 -74.68 -100.93 131.46
CA GLN A 254 -73.48 -101.24 132.24
C GLN A 254 -73.66 -100.91 133.74
N THR A 255 -74.45 -99.88 134.06
CA THR A 255 -74.79 -99.48 135.44
C THR A 255 -75.77 -100.42 136.17
N GLU A 256 -76.62 -101.15 135.44
CA GLU A 256 -77.55 -102.15 136.01
C GLU A 256 -76.83 -103.44 136.47
N LEU A 257 -75.63 -103.74 135.95
CA LEU A 257 -74.83 -104.92 136.32
C LEU A 257 -74.00 -104.69 137.61
N THR A 258 -73.62 -103.45 137.90
CA THR A 258 -72.89 -103.06 139.12
C THR A 258 -73.78 -102.96 140.37
N GLU A 259 -75.09 -102.78 140.21
CA GLU A 259 -76.09 -102.75 141.30
C GLU A 259 -76.36 -104.18 141.85
N SER A 260 -76.27 -105.22 141.00
CA SER A 260 -76.51 -106.62 141.38
C SER A 260 -75.34 -107.27 142.13
N ASN A 261 -74.11 -106.76 142.00
CA ASN A 261 -72.93 -107.24 142.76
C ASN A 261 -72.80 -106.62 144.16
N SER A 262 -73.53 -105.54 144.44
CA SER A 262 -73.57 -104.85 145.73
C SER A 262 -74.41 -105.58 146.79
N GLN A 263 -75.36 -106.45 146.39
CA GLN A 263 -76.23 -107.17 147.33
C GLN A 263 -75.64 -108.48 147.88
N LEU A 264 -74.45 -108.90 147.43
CA LEU A 264 -73.64 -109.96 148.04
C LEU A 264 -72.66 -109.42 149.11
N GLN A 265 -72.95 -108.22 149.65
CA GLN A 265 -72.39 -107.66 150.88
C GLN A 265 -72.64 -108.51 152.14
N LYS A 266 -73.67 -109.35 152.12
CA LYS A 266 -74.43 -109.71 153.31
C LYS A 266 -73.71 -110.45 154.45
N HIS A 267 -73.00 -111.51 154.07
CA HIS A 267 -73.03 -112.76 154.86
C HIS A 267 -71.69 -113.34 155.30
N GLN A 268 -70.56 -112.68 155.09
CA GLN A 268 -69.29 -113.21 155.60
C GLN A 268 -68.47 -112.17 156.39
N GLN A 269 -69.18 -111.36 157.18
CA GLN A 269 -68.62 -110.62 158.32
C GLN A 269 -68.99 -111.32 159.64
N GLU A 270 -68.69 -112.63 159.72
CA GLU A 270 -68.50 -113.39 160.97
C GLU A 270 -67.36 -114.40 160.76
N LEU A 271 -66.15 -113.85 160.66
CA LEU A 271 -64.93 -114.46 161.16
C LEU A 271 -63.96 -113.29 161.40
N GLU A 272 -64.27 -112.40 162.34
CA GLU A 272 -63.75 -112.52 163.70
C GLU A 272 -62.45 -113.34 163.80
N LYS A 273 -61.35 -112.59 163.88
CA LYS A 273 -60.03 -112.96 164.40
C LYS A 273 -59.18 -113.90 163.56
N SER A 274 -58.51 -113.34 162.55
CA SER A 274 -57.05 -113.12 162.67
C SER A 274 -56.55 -112.04 161.69
N GLU A 275 -55.96 -110.98 162.26
CA GLU A 275 -54.96 -110.05 161.68
C GLU A 275 -55.39 -109.19 160.46
N SER A 276 -55.73 -107.89 160.54
CA SER A 276 -55.16 -106.76 161.31
C SER A 276 -53.63 -106.81 161.30
N GLU A 277 -52.88 -106.04 160.53
CA GLU A 277 -52.88 -104.60 160.28
C GLU A 277 -51.71 -104.39 159.28
N LEU A 278 -51.54 -103.32 158.52
CA LEU A 278 -51.91 -101.94 158.73
C LEU A 278 -51.82 -101.27 157.36
N GLN A 279 -52.97 -100.76 156.99
CA GLN A 279 -53.19 -99.54 156.26
C GLN A 279 -52.14 -98.44 156.54
N LYS A 280 -52.02 -97.54 155.56
CA LYS A 280 -51.71 -96.10 155.73
C LYS A 280 -50.21 -95.77 155.89
N THR A 281 -49.71 -94.75 155.18
CA THR A 281 -50.41 -93.48 155.00
C THR A 281 -49.82 -92.66 153.86
N SER A 282 -50.68 -91.79 153.33
CA SER A 282 -50.41 -90.38 153.04
C SER A 282 -49.46 -90.09 151.90
N GLN A 283 -50.00 -89.54 150.81
CA GLN A 283 -50.14 -88.08 150.68
C GLN A 283 -48.78 -87.39 150.66
N GLU A 284 -48.33 -87.09 149.45
CA GLU A 284 -47.89 -85.77 149.01
C GLU A 284 -47.88 -85.84 147.47
N LEU A 285 -48.89 -85.31 146.78
CA LEU A 285 -49.07 -83.88 146.51
C LEU A 285 -47.86 -83.29 145.77
N GLN A 286 -48.14 -82.65 144.62
CA GLN A 286 -47.41 -81.47 144.16
C GLN A 286 -46.15 -81.62 143.27
N GLN A 287 -46.05 -82.63 142.40
CA GLN A 287 -45.11 -82.56 141.26
C GLN A 287 -45.73 -83.03 139.95
N THR A 288 -46.72 -82.27 139.51
CA THR A 288 -47.11 -82.15 138.10
C THR A 288 -47.06 -80.66 137.77
N GLN A 289 -46.78 -80.29 136.50
CA GLN A 289 -47.29 -79.08 135.82
C GLN A 289 -46.30 -78.06 135.20
N SER A 290 -44.97 -78.16 135.31
CA SER A 290 -44.08 -77.06 134.83
C SER A 290 -43.25 -77.25 133.55
N GLN A 291 -43.28 -78.39 132.84
CA GLN A 291 -42.30 -78.63 131.74
C GLN A 291 -42.85 -78.86 130.33
N LEU A 292 -44.18 -78.78 130.08
CA LEU A 292 -44.74 -79.08 128.75
C LEU A 292 -45.16 -77.85 127.91
N ASN A 293 -45.21 -76.64 128.49
CA ASN A 293 -45.69 -75.43 127.79
C ASN A 293 -44.60 -74.53 127.18
N GLN A 294 -43.34 -74.98 127.10
CA GLN A 294 -42.22 -74.13 126.67
C GLN A 294 -41.74 -74.36 125.22
N THR A 295 -42.33 -75.30 124.45
CA THR A 295 -41.80 -75.68 123.13
C THR A 295 -42.79 -75.56 121.96
N GLN A 296 -43.79 -74.67 122.06
CA GLN A 296 -44.74 -74.41 120.97
C GLN A 296 -44.85 -72.92 120.57
N ALA A 297 -44.15 -72.01 121.25
CA ALA A 297 -44.18 -70.57 120.97
C ALA A 297 -43.06 -70.06 120.02
N GLU A 298 -42.00 -70.83 119.78
CA GLU A 298 -40.82 -70.36 119.01
C GLU A 298 -40.88 -70.66 117.49
N LEU A 299 -41.90 -71.37 117.00
CA LEU A 299 -42.00 -71.75 115.57
C LEU A 299 -42.79 -70.74 114.71
N THR A 300 -43.64 -69.91 115.31
CA THR A 300 -44.53 -68.97 114.60
C THR A 300 -43.90 -67.62 114.26
N GLU A 301 -42.79 -67.25 114.91
CA GLU A 301 -42.14 -65.95 114.69
C GLU A 301 -41.10 -65.98 113.55
N SER A 302 -40.42 -67.12 113.36
CA SER A 302 -39.40 -67.30 112.30
C SER A 302 -40.00 -67.32 110.88
N ASN A 303 -41.29 -67.69 110.73
CA ASN A 303 -41.94 -67.83 109.43
C ASN A 303 -42.48 -66.49 108.85
N SER A 304 -42.63 -65.44 109.67
CA SER A 304 -43.08 -64.12 109.20
C SER A 304 -41.94 -63.28 108.62
N GLN A 305 -40.71 -63.46 109.11
CA GLN A 305 -39.50 -62.73 108.66
C GLN A 305 -38.95 -63.23 107.31
N LEU A 306 -39.26 -64.48 106.94
CA LEU A 306 -38.87 -65.07 105.64
C LEU A 306 -39.71 -64.51 104.48
N LYS A 307 -41.01 -64.27 104.70
CA LYS A 307 -41.95 -63.71 103.70
C LYS A 307 -41.68 -62.24 103.37
N GLN A 308 -41.10 -61.49 104.30
CA GLN A 308 -40.77 -60.07 104.13
C GLN A 308 -39.47 -59.85 103.32
N LYS A 309 -38.49 -60.78 103.40
CA LYS A 309 -37.27 -60.74 102.57
C LYS A 309 -37.50 -61.08 101.11
N GLU A 310 -38.48 -61.94 100.82
CA GLU A 310 -38.85 -62.34 99.44
C GLU A 310 -39.50 -61.19 98.65
N THR A 311 -40.25 -60.31 99.34
CA THR A 311 -40.89 -59.13 98.74
C THR A 311 -39.89 -58.01 98.41
N ILE A 312 -38.84 -57.84 99.24
CA ILE A 312 -37.77 -56.84 99.00
C ILE A 312 -36.83 -57.30 97.86
N LEU A 313 -36.66 -58.61 97.66
CA LEU A 313 -35.88 -59.16 96.54
C LEU A 313 -36.59 -59.00 95.18
N GLN A 314 -37.91 -59.15 95.12
CA GLN A 314 -38.66 -58.91 93.88
C GLN A 314 -38.69 -57.43 93.45
N GLN A 315 -38.71 -56.50 94.42
CA GLN A 315 -38.65 -55.06 94.13
C GLN A 315 -37.29 -54.60 93.59
N SER A 316 -36.18 -55.23 94.04
CA SER A 316 -34.84 -54.92 93.51
C SER A 316 -34.63 -55.48 92.10
N GLU A 317 -35.21 -56.64 91.75
CA GLU A 317 -35.20 -57.16 90.37
C GLU A 317 -35.95 -56.26 89.38
N THR A 318 -37.04 -55.60 89.80
CA THR A 318 -37.75 -54.63 88.96
C THR A 318 -36.94 -53.34 88.75
N GLN A 319 -36.22 -52.85 89.77
CA GLN A 319 -35.36 -51.67 89.63
C GLN A 319 -34.14 -51.94 88.73
N VAL A 320 -33.57 -53.14 88.76
CA VAL A 320 -32.47 -53.53 87.86
C VAL A 320 -32.93 -53.57 86.39
N LYS A 321 -34.15 -54.05 86.11
CA LYS A 321 -34.73 -54.05 84.75
C LYS A 321 -35.00 -52.64 84.23
N GLU A 322 -35.42 -51.71 85.10
CA GLU A 322 -35.67 -50.32 84.73
C GLU A 322 -34.36 -49.54 84.45
N LEU A 323 -33.31 -49.80 85.25
CA LEU A 323 -31.97 -49.26 85.00
C LEU A 323 -31.35 -49.78 83.69
N GLN A 324 -31.56 -51.06 83.34
CA GLN A 324 -31.13 -51.60 82.04
C GLN A 324 -31.84 -50.94 80.86
N LYS A 325 -33.13 -50.60 80.99
CA LYS A 325 -33.88 -49.90 79.94
C LYS A 325 -33.36 -48.48 79.71
N ASN A 326 -33.10 -47.74 80.80
CA ASN A 326 -32.53 -46.39 80.73
C ASN A 326 -31.12 -46.38 80.12
N GLN A 327 -30.32 -47.42 80.37
CA GLN A 327 -28.99 -47.55 79.76
C GLN A 327 -29.07 -47.78 78.24
N GLN A 328 -30.04 -48.56 77.75
CA GLN A 328 -30.27 -48.74 76.32
C GLN A 328 -30.79 -47.47 75.63
N GLU A 329 -31.63 -46.68 76.30
CA GLU A 329 -32.11 -45.40 75.79
C GLU A 329 -30.99 -44.36 75.72
N TRP A 330 -30.09 -44.32 76.72
CA TRP A 330 -28.91 -43.45 76.70
C TRP A 330 -27.95 -43.80 75.56
N GLU A 331 -27.67 -45.09 75.32
CA GLU A 331 -26.81 -45.52 74.19
C GLU A 331 -27.44 -45.19 72.82
N LYS A 332 -28.77 -45.31 72.68
CA LYS A 332 -29.48 -44.88 71.46
C LYS A 332 -29.38 -43.37 71.25
N SER A 333 -29.57 -42.57 72.30
CA SER A 333 -29.44 -41.10 72.24
C SER A 333 -28.02 -40.67 71.89
N LYS A 334 -27.01 -41.35 72.45
CA LYS A 334 -25.59 -41.13 72.15
C LYS A 334 -25.24 -41.48 70.70
N SER A 335 -25.78 -42.59 70.17
CA SER A 335 -25.64 -42.97 68.75
C SER A 335 -26.27 -41.93 67.81
N GLN A 336 -27.47 -41.42 68.15
CA GLN A 336 -28.14 -40.37 67.39
C GLN A 336 -27.36 -39.05 67.41
N SER A 337 -26.83 -38.64 68.57
CA SER A 337 -25.95 -37.47 68.68
C SER A 337 -24.68 -37.61 67.83
N HIS A 338 -24.10 -38.81 67.76
CA HIS A 338 -22.93 -39.08 66.92
C HIS A 338 -23.25 -38.98 65.42
N LYS A 339 -24.42 -39.46 65.00
CA LYS A 339 -24.90 -39.31 63.61
C LYS A 339 -25.12 -37.85 63.23
N ALA A 340 -25.82 -37.10 64.09
CA ALA A 340 -26.03 -35.66 63.89
C ALA A 340 -24.70 -34.88 63.79
N LYS A 341 -23.70 -35.24 64.61
CA LYS A 341 -22.37 -34.64 64.55
C LYS A 341 -21.61 -34.98 63.26
N GLN A 342 -21.78 -36.17 62.70
CA GLN A 342 -21.20 -36.53 61.41
C GLN A 342 -21.89 -35.83 60.24
N GLU A 343 -23.22 -35.70 60.27
CA GLU A 343 -23.98 -34.93 59.26
C GLU A 343 -23.60 -33.45 59.28
N LEU A 344 -23.43 -32.85 60.46
CA LEU A 344 -22.94 -31.47 60.60
C LEU A 344 -21.52 -31.31 60.01
N LYS A 345 -20.64 -32.30 60.20
CA LYS A 345 -19.29 -32.27 59.62
C LYS A 345 -19.34 -32.39 58.09
N ARG A 346 -20.29 -33.18 57.56
CA ARG A 346 -20.48 -33.36 56.12
C ARG A 346 -21.05 -32.11 55.46
N THR A 347 -22.04 -31.46 56.06
CA THR A 347 -22.58 -30.19 55.56
C THR A 347 -21.55 -29.06 55.66
N ASN A 348 -20.70 -29.05 56.69
CA ASN A 348 -19.62 -28.06 56.77
C ASN A 348 -18.56 -28.24 55.66
N LEU A 349 -18.21 -29.48 55.31
CA LEU A 349 -17.30 -29.75 54.18
C LEU A 349 -17.92 -29.34 52.84
N GLN A 350 -19.21 -29.62 52.62
CA GLN A 350 -19.93 -29.18 51.43
C GLN A 350 -20.00 -27.65 51.32
N MET A 351 -20.16 -26.95 52.45
CA MET A 351 -20.15 -25.48 52.46
C MET A 351 -18.76 -24.93 52.08
N GLN A 352 -17.67 -25.55 52.55
CA GLN A 352 -16.30 -25.17 52.16
C GLN A 352 -16.03 -25.43 50.68
N GLU A 353 -16.57 -26.53 50.14
CA GLU A 353 -16.45 -26.89 48.73
C GLU A 353 -17.18 -25.87 47.85
N LEU A 354 -18.44 -25.54 48.18
CA LEU A 354 -19.21 -24.47 47.52
C LEU A 354 -18.53 -23.09 47.63
N GLN A 355 -17.90 -22.79 48.77
CA GLN A 355 -17.17 -21.54 48.96
C GLN A 355 -15.91 -21.48 48.08
N THR A 356 -15.27 -22.63 47.86
CA THR A 356 -14.11 -22.74 46.95
C THR A 356 -14.54 -22.60 45.49
N GLU A 357 -15.61 -23.29 45.09
CA GLU A 357 -16.21 -23.15 43.74
C GLU A 357 -16.67 -21.72 43.46
N LEU A 358 -17.24 -21.01 44.46
CA LEU A 358 -17.63 -19.62 44.32
C LEU A 358 -16.42 -18.69 44.11
N VAL A 359 -15.32 -18.91 44.84
CA VAL A 359 -14.07 -18.15 44.67
C VAL A 359 -13.46 -18.43 43.30
N GLU A 360 -13.50 -19.67 42.84
CA GLU A 360 -12.99 -20.07 41.54
C GLU A 360 -13.82 -19.49 40.40
N SER A 361 -15.15 -19.53 40.50
CA SER A 361 -16.08 -18.90 39.57
C SER A 361 -15.90 -17.37 39.52
N ASN A 362 -15.72 -16.72 40.68
CA ASN A 362 -15.45 -15.28 40.74
C ASN A 362 -14.09 -14.92 40.11
N SER A 363 -13.08 -15.77 40.25
CA SER A 363 -11.77 -15.61 39.61
C SER A 363 -11.86 -15.75 38.10
N GLN A 364 -12.67 -16.71 37.61
CA GLN A 364 -12.96 -16.87 36.19
C GLN A 364 -13.73 -15.66 35.63
N LEU A 365 -14.69 -15.12 36.38
CA LEU A 365 -15.40 -13.89 36.02
C LEU A 365 -14.46 -12.70 35.86
N GLN A 366 -13.55 -12.47 36.83
CA GLN A 366 -12.53 -11.43 36.71
C GLN A 366 -11.58 -11.63 35.53
N HIS A 367 -11.20 -12.88 35.24
CA HIS A 367 -10.39 -13.19 34.07
C HIS A 367 -11.13 -12.86 32.76
N THR A 368 -12.42 -13.20 32.68
CA THR A 368 -13.26 -12.91 31.52
C THR A 368 -13.48 -11.41 31.34
N GLU A 369 -13.65 -10.67 32.45
CA GLU A 369 -13.77 -9.21 32.43
C GLU A 369 -12.47 -8.53 31.97
N THR A 370 -11.31 -9.07 32.38
CA THR A 370 -10.00 -8.62 31.91
C THR A 370 -9.82 -8.86 30.41
N LEU A 371 -10.20 -10.05 29.92
CA LEU A 371 -10.20 -10.39 28.49
C LEU A 371 -11.14 -9.47 27.69
N LEU A 372 -12.31 -9.14 28.23
CA LEU A 372 -13.25 -8.22 27.60
C LEU A 372 -12.65 -6.80 27.51
N GLN A 373 -11.99 -6.32 28.56
CA GLN A 373 -11.29 -5.02 28.52
C GLN A 373 -10.15 -5.01 27.52
N GLN A 374 -9.39 -6.11 27.41
CA GLN A 374 -8.35 -6.27 26.40
C GLN A 374 -8.92 -6.28 24.98
N SER A 375 -10.02 -6.98 24.74
CA SER A 375 -10.71 -6.96 23.45
C SER A 375 -11.24 -5.56 23.10
N GLN A 376 -11.81 -4.84 24.07
CA GLN A 376 -12.27 -3.47 23.87
C GLN A 376 -11.12 -2.50 23.56
N SER A 377 -9.96 -2.65 24.19
CA SER A 377 -8.79 -1.81 23.89
C SER A 377 -8.23 -2.11 22.50
N GLN A 378 -8.19 -3.39 22.09
CA GLN A 378 -7.83 -3.80 20.74
C GLN A 378 -8.81 -3.22 19.71
N ILE A 379 -10.13 -3.31 19.93
CA ILE A 379 -11.14 -2.71 19.04
C ILE A 379 -10.92 -1.19 18.90
N LYS A 380 -10.61 -0.49 20.00
CA LYS A 380 -10.28 0.95 19.96
C LYS A 380 -9.04 1.22 19.10
N GLN A 381 -7.98 0.41 19.24
CA GLN A 381 -6.77 0.52 18.43
C GLN A 381 -7.05 0.24 16.95
N THR A 382 -7.79 -0.82 16.62
CA THR A 382 -8.17 -1.13 15.23
C THR A 382 -9.02 -0.01 14.63
N LYS A 383 -9.92 0.60 15.40
CA LYS A 383 -10.72 1.74 14.95
C LYS A 383 -9.87 2.99 14.70
N ALA A 384 -8.83 3.22 15.51
CA ALA A 384 -7.88 4.31 15.28
C ALA A 384 -7.06 4.09 14.01
N LEU A 385 -6.52 2.87 13.81
CA LEU A 385 -5.82 2.47 12.60
C LEU A 385 -6.70 2.59 11.35
N LEU A 386 -7.98 2.20 11.43
CA LEU A 386 -8.92 2.36 10.32
C LEU A 386 -9.11 3.85 9.94
N LYS A 387 -9.20 4.73 10.94
CA LYS A 387 -9.32 6.17 10.72
C LYS A 387 -8.05 6.76 10.10
N GLU A 388 -6.89 6.26 10.50
CA GLU A 388 -5.60 6.62 9.91
C GLU A 388 -5.52 6.18 8.44
N PHE A 389 -5.88 4.92 8.14
CA PHE A 389 -5.97 4.44 6.76
C PHE A 389 -6.97 5.24 5.90
N GLN A 390 -8.13 5.60 6.45
CA GLN A 390 -9.08 6.48 5.75
C GLN A 390 -8.48 7.85 5.44
N THR A 391 -7.69 8.41 6.36
CA THR A 391 -7.03 9.70 6.16
C THR A 391 -5.95 9.59 5.08
N GLN A 392 -5.17 8.52 5.08
CA GLN A 392 -4.17 8.24 4.04
C GLN A 392 -4.82 8.06 2.67
N LEU A 393 -5.92 7.30 2.56
CA LEU A 393 -6.69 7.16 1.33
C LEU A 393 -7.17 8.52 0.80
N HIS A 394 -7.67 9.40 1.68
CA HIS A 394 -8.10 10.74 1.28
C HIS A 394 -6.94 11.60 0.77
N GLN A 395 -5.76 11.48 1.40
CA GLN A 395 -4.55 12.17 0.93
C GLN A 395 -4.10 11.64 -0.43
N THR A 396 -4.08 10.32 -0.63
CA THR A 396 -3.76 9.72 -1.92
C THR A 396 -4.75 10.14 -3.01
N ASP A 397 -6.04 10.24 -2.67
CA ASP A 397 -7.07 10.70 -3.60
C ASP A 397 -6.89 12.17 -4.01
N GLU A 398 -6.53 13.05 -3.09
CA GLU A 398 -6.20 14.44 -3.41
C GLU A 398 -4.89 14.58 -4.19
N GLU A 399 -3.85 13.80 -3.86
CA GLU A 399 -2.62 13.76 -4.67
C GLU A 399 -2.90 13.31 -6.10
N ARG A 400 -3.76 12.30 -6.28
CA ARG A 400 -4.18 11.81 -7.60
C ARG A 400 -4.95 12.88 -8.39
N LYS A 401 -5.85 13.64 -7.75
CA LYS A 401 -6.55 14.77 -8.39
C LYS A 401 -5.56 15.85 -8.82
N ASN A 402 -4.61 16.21 -7.96
CA ASN A 402 -3.59 17.21 -8.28
C ASN A 402 -2.72 16.77 -9.47
N GLN A 403 -2.30 15.50 -9.51
CA GLN A 403 -1.59 14.95 -10.66
C GLN A 403 -2.44 14.99 -11.94
N GLN A 404 -3.73 14.70 -11.84
CA GLN A 404 -4.64 14.77 -12.98
C GLN A 404 -4.81 16.20 -13.50
N LEU A 405 -4.86 17.19 -12.61
CA LEU A 405 -4.89 18.61 -12.94
C LEU A 405 -3.61 19.04 -13.67
N GLN A 406 -2.43 18.65 -13.14
CA GLN A 406 -1.15 18.91 -13.80
C GLN A 406 -1.06 18.26 -15.18
N LEU A 407 -1.63 17.07 -15.35
CA LEU A 407 -1.63 16.38 -16.64
C LEU A 407 -2.51 17.12 -17.65
N GLN A 408 -3.67 17.64 -17.22
CA GLN A 408 -4.51 18.50 -18.05
C GLN A 408 -3.81 19.81 -18.42
N GLU A 409 -3.15 20.48 -17.47
CA GLU A 409 -2.37 21.69 -17.75
C GLU A 409 -1.27 21.42 -18.78
N THR A 410 -0.51 20.33 -18.61
CA THR A 410 0.55 19.92 -19.54
C THR A 410 0.00 19.64 -20.93
N GLN A 411 -1.17 18.99 -21.02
CA GLN A 411 -1.85 18.71 -22.28
C GLN A 411 -2.32 20.00 -22.97
N THR A 412 -2.77 20.98 -22.19
CA THR A 412 -3.18 22.29 -22.69
C THR A 412 -1.98 23.06 -23.25
N VAL A 413 -0.85 23.05 -22.53
CA VAL A 413 0.42 23.66 -22.99
C VAL A 413 0.91 22.96 -24.27
N LEU A 414 0.82 21.63 -24.34
CA LEU A 414 1.21 20.89 -25.54
C LEU A 414 0.36 21.28 -26.76
N GLN A 415 -0.95 21.42 -26.59
CA GLN A 415 -1.83 21.93 -27.66
C GLN A 415 -1.43 23.35 -28.07
N GLN A 416 -1.09 24.21 -27.11
CA GLN A 416 -0.64 25.57 -27.38
C GLN A 416 0.64 25.57 -28.23
N VAL A 417 1.64 24.77 -27.85
CA VAL A 417 2.89 24.62 -28.62
C VAL A 417 2.60 24.08 -30.03
N GLN A 418 1.72 23.09 -30.17
CA GLN A 418 1.29 22.60 -31.48
C GLN A 418 0.67 23.69 -32.35
N THR A 419 -0.21 24.53 -31.78
CA THR A 419 -0.81 25.64 -32.54
C THR A 419 0.22 26.69 -32.94
N GLN A 420 1.18 27.02 -32.07
CA GLN A 420 2.27 27.94 -32.39
C GLN A 420 3.19 27.39 -33.48
N TRP A 421 3.50 26.11 -33.45
CA TRP A 421 4.31 25.46 -34.48
C TRP A 421 3.60 25.52 -35.83
N ARG A 422 2.29 25.24 -35.86
CA ARG A 422 1.46 25.33 -37.07
C ARG A 422 1.37 26.77 -37.61
N GLN A 423 1.30 27.77 -36.74
CA GLN A 423 1.37 29.18 -37.15
C GLN A 423 2.74 29.53 -37.75
N THR A 424 3.82 29.01 -37.16
CA THR A 424 5.18 29.23 -37.64
C THR A 424 5.40 28.57 -39.00
N GLU A 425 4.85 27.37 -39.20
CA GLU A 425 4.87 26.67 -40.48
C GLU A 425 4.11 27.44 -41.57
N ILE A 426 2.93 28.00 -41.25
CA ILE A 426 2.20 28.87 -42.17
C ILE A 426 3.00 30.12 -42.53
N LEU A 427 3.62 30.79 -41.54
CA LEU A 427 4.47 31.96 -41.77
C LEU A 427 5.68 31.62 -42.66
N LEU A 428 6.29 30.45 -42.46
CA LEU A 428 7.40 29.98 -43.28
C LEU A 428 6.95 29.74 -44.73
N GLN A 429 5.80 29.09 -44.94
CA GLN A 429 5.23 28.90 -46.28
C GLN A 429 4.90 30.24 -46.96
N GLN A 430 4.37 31.21 -46.21
CA GLN A 430 4.12 32.57 -46.73
C GLN A 430 5.41 33.26 -47.15
N SER A 431 6.46 33.19 -46.31
CA SER A 431 7.78 33.74 -46.62
C SER A 431 8.39 33.09 -47.87
N GLN A 432 8.30 31.77 -48.01
CA GLN A 432 8.75 31.06 -49.23
C GLN A 432 7.98 31.50 -50.47
N SER A 433 6.65 31.65 -50.37
CA SER A 433 5.82 32.15 -51.48
C SER A 433 6.21 33.58 -51.88
N GLN A 434 6.46 34.46 -50.89
CA GLN A 434 6.96 35.82 -51.12
C GLN A 434 8.33 35.80 -51.79
N GLN A 435 9.26 34.96 -51.34
CA GLN A 435 10.57 34.81 -51.96
C GLN A 435 10.46 34.35 -53.42
N GLN A 436 9.60 33.37 -53.72
CA GLN A 436 9.36 32.92 -55.09
C GLN A 436 8.76 34.03 -55.96
N ASN A 437 7.83 34.83 -55.42
CA ASN A 437 7.28 35.98 -56.15
C ASN A 437 8.34 37.05 -56.41
N SER A 438 9.16 37.39 -55.43
CA SER A 438 10.28 38.32 -55.60
C SER A 438 11.29 37.82 -56.64
N GLN A 439 11.57 36.51 -56.69
CA GLN A 439 12.41 35.91 -57.73
C GLN A 439 11.78 36.01 -59.13
N LYS A 440 10.46 35.80 -59.25
CA LYS A 440 9.74 35.99 -60.52
C LYS A 440 9.78 37.44 -61.00
N GLU A 441 9.54 38.41 -60.09
CA GLU A 441 9.64 39.83 -60.42
C GLU A 441 11.08 40.24 -60.75
N LEU A 442 12.08 39.67 -60.09
CA LEU A 442 13.49 39.88 -60.44
C LEU A 442 13.81 39.34 -61.83
N ALA A 443 13.29 38.16 -62.20
CA ALA A 443 13.46 37.62 -63.54
C ALA A 443 12.79 38.50 -64.61
N LYS A 444 11.59 39.01 -64.31
CA LYS A 444 10.85 39.92 -65.20
C LYS A 444 11.57 41.25 -65.39
N THR A 445 12.07 41.86 -64.31
CA THR A 445 12.85 43.11 -64.38
C THR A 445 14.17 42.91 -65.11
N LYS A 446 14.87 41.78 -64.90
CA LYS A 446 16.05 41.42 -65.70
C LYS A 446 15.71 41.32 -67.18
N TYR A 447 14.61 40.66 -67.54
CA TYR A 447 14.16 40.58 -68.93
C TYR A 447 13.88 41.98 -69.51
N GLN A 448 13.14 42.82 -68.79
CA GLN A 448 12.86 44.20 -69.20
C GLN A 448 14.15 45.02 -69.37
N LEU A 449 15.12 44.89 -68.47
CA LEU A 449 16.42 45.56 -68.58
C LEU A 449 17.18 45.11 -69.83
N THR A 450 17.17 43.81 -70.15
CA THR A 450 17.80 43.34 -71.40
C THR A 450 17.10 43.88 -72.66
N GLN A 451 15.78 44.07 -72.61
CA GLN A 451 15.03 44.70 -73.70
C GLN A 451 15.38 46.18 -73.85
N THR A 452 15.34 46.96 -72.77
CA THR A 452 15.67 48.40 -72.82
C THR A 452 17.13 48.64 -73.20
N GLN A 453 18.06 47.79 -72.73
CA GLN A 453 19.45 47.85 -73.16
C GLN A 453 19.58 47.57 -74.66
N SER A 454 18.81 46.64 -75.21
CA SER A 454 18.80 46.37 -76.65
C SER A 454 18.25 47.52 -77.50
N GLU A 455 17.19 48.18 -77.02
CA GLU A 455 16.63 49.36 -77.67
C GLU A 455 17.59 50.55 -77.61
N LEU A 456 18.31 50.72 -76.51
CA LEU A 456 19.32 51.77 -76.38
C LEU A 456 20.48 51.56 -77.36
N GLU A 457 20.98 50.33 -77.49
CA GLU A 457 22.03 50.00 -78.47
C GLU A 457 21.57 50.28 -79.90
N LYS A 458 20.29 49.97 -80.21
CA LYS A 458 19.68 50.30 -81.49
C LYS A 458 19.64 51.80 -81.76
N LEU A 459 19.18 52.59 -80.78
CA LEU A 459 19.11 54.05 -80.93
C LEU A 459 20.50 54.69 -81.06
N GLN A 460 21.48 54.23 -80.29
CA GLN A 460 22.86 54.69 -80.40
C GLN A 460 23.44 54.40 -81.79
N TYR A 461 23.18 53.22 -82.34
CA TYR A 461 23.62 52.87 -83.68
C TYR A 461 22.92 53.69 -84.77
N GLN A 462 21.60 53.88 -84.65
CA GLN A 462 20.82 54.72 -85.56
C GLN A 462 21.36 56.17 -85.59
N GLN A 463 21.69 56.75 -84.42
CA GLN A 463 22.33 58.06 -84.35
C GLN A 463 23.72 58.10 -84.99
N ALA A 464 24.51 57.02 -84.86
CA ALA A 464 25.83 56.93 -85.46
C ALA A 464 25.77 56.84 -87.00
N ILE A 465 24.78 56.15 -87.56
CA ILE A 465 24.57 56.11 -89.02
C ILE A 465 24.09 57.47 -89.54
N LEU A 466 23.13 58.10 -88.87
CA LEU A 466 22.59 59.42 -89.28
C LEU A 466 23.68 60.50 -89.35
N ARG A 467 24.76 60.39 -88.55
CA ARG A 467 25.91 61.31 -88.64
C ARG A 467 26.82 61.08 -89.85
N ASN A 468 26.77 59.90 -90.48
CA ASN A 468 27.73 59.45 -91.49
C ASN A 468 27.12 59.12 -92.86
N SER A 469 25.82 59.35 -93.09
CA SER A 469 25.13 58.95 -94.32
C SER A 469 24.56 60.14 -95.11
N ASN A 470 24.58 60.04 -96.45
CA ASN A 470 24.19 61.10 -97.39
C ASN A 470 22.82 60.85 -98.08
N SER A 471 22.08 59.79 -97.72
CA SER A 471 20.73 59.48 -98.24
C SER A 471 19.92 58.54 -97.31
N GLU A 472 18.58 58.68 -97.28
CA GLU A 472 17.68 57.85 -96.44
C GLU A 472 17.74 56.35 -96.77
N SER A 473 17.89 55.97 -98.04
CA SER A 473 17.96 54.56 -98.45
C SER A 473 19.23 53.87 -97.94
N GLN A 474 20.34 54.60 -97.83
CA GLN A 474 21.59 54.09 -97.27
C GLN A 474 21.50 53.93 -95.74
N THR A 475 20.82 54.85 -95.05
CA THR A 475 20.55 54.75 -93.61
C THR A 475 19.70 53.51 -93.30
N GLU A 476 18.65 53.26 -94.09
CA GLU A 476 17.77 52.10 -93.93
C GLU A 476 18.49 50.78 -94.21
N TYR A 477 19.38 50.73 -95.21
CA TYR A 477 20.24 49.58 -95.49
C TYR A 477 21.16 49.25 -94.31
N GLN A 478 21.92 50.24 -93.80
CA GLN A 478 22.86 50.02 -92.71
C GLN A 478 22.16 49.64 -91.39
N LEU A 479 20.96 50.19 -91.14
CA LEU A 479 20.14 49.81 -90.00
C LEU A 479 19.69 48.34 -90.08
N LEU A 480 19.22 47.88 -91.24
CA LEU A 480 18.82 46.49 -91.44
C LEU A 480 19.99 45.50 -91.33
N VAL A 481 21.18 45.88 -91.79
CA VAL A 481 22.40 45.07 -91.65
C VAL A 481 22.83 44.97 -90.19
N TRP A 482 22.69 46.05 -89.41
CA TRP A 482 22.95 46.01 -87.97
C TRP A 482 21.89 45.24 -87.18
N GLU A 483 20.61 45.39 -87.51
CA GLU A 483 19.54 44.59 -86.90
C GLU A 483 19.78 43.10 -87.13
N ALA A 484 20.31 42.73 -88.30
CA ALA A 484 20.72 41.37 -88.58
C ALA A 484 21.90 40.91 -87.73
N TRP A 485 22.97 41.71 -87.64
CA TRP A 485 24.12 41.39 -86.79
C TRP A 485 23.72 41.26 -85.32
N TYR A 486 22.81 42.10 -84.87
CA TYR A 486 22.30 42.09 -83.50
C TYR A 486 21.44 40.85 -83.21
N ALA A 487 20.59 40.45 -84.15
CA ALA A 487 19.84 39.20 -84.07
C ALA A 487 20.77 37.97 -84.04
N TYR A 488 21.86 37.99 -84.83
CA TYR A 488 22.91 36.97 -84.78
C TYR A 488 23.56 36.86 -83.40
N GLN A 489 23.91 37.99 -82.77
CA GLN A 489 24.47 38.02 -81.41
C GLN A 489 23.50 37.47 -80.34
N LYS A 490 22.19 37.71 -80.52
CA LYS A 490 21.13 37.14 -79.66
C LYS A 490 20.85 35.66 -79.94
N GLY A 491 21.48 35.07 -80.97
CA GLY A 491 21.26 33.68 -81.39
C GLY A 491 20.00 33.46 -82.22
N ASP A 492 19.30 34.53 -82.62
CA ASP A 492 18.13 34.46 -83.50
C ASP A 492 18.57 34.54 -84.98
N LEU A 493 18.92 33.38 -85.51
CA LEU A 493 19.38 33.23 -86.90
C LEU A 493 18.25 33.46 -87.92
N VAL A 494 16.99 33.36 -87.49
CA VAL A 494 15.82 33.55 -88.36
C VAL A 494 15.59 35.05 -88.56
N GLU A 495 15.55 35.82 -87.47
CA GLU A 495 15.43 37.27 -87.57
C GLU A 495 16.63 37.88 -88.30
N MET A 496 17.85 37.39 -88.05
CA MET A 496 19.04 37.79 -88.82
C MET A 496 18.81 37.61 -90.33
N GLN A 497 18.37 36.42 -90.76
CA GLN A 497 18.13 36.13 -92.17
C GLN A 497 17.08 37.07 -92.79
N GLU A 498 15.98 37.34 -92.09
CA GLU A 498 14.92 38.21 -92.60
C GLU A 498 15.36 39.66 -92.77
N ARG A 499 16.15 40.18 -91.82
CA ARG A 499 16.67 41.55 -91.86
C ARG A 499 17.68 41.75 -92.99
N LEU A 500 18.59 40.80 -93.22
CA LEU A 500 19.48 40.80 -94.39
C LEU A 500 18.71 40.64 -95.70
N GLN A 501 17.64 39.84 -95.73
CA GLN A 501 16.83 39.70 -96.94
C GLN A 501 16.08 41.01 -97.27
N LYS A 502 15.65 41.78 -96.27
CA LYS A 502 15.02 43.09 -96.46
C LYS A 502 16.01 44.15 -96.91
N SER A 503 17.27 44.10 -96.46
CA SER A 503 18.30 45.08 -96.83
C SER A 503 18.61 45.08 -98.33
N LEU A 504 18.45 43.94 -99.00
CA LEU A 504 18.59 43.79 -100.46
C LEU A 504 17.72 44.74 -101.30
N LYS A 505 16.63 45.29 -100.74
CA LYS A 505 15.75 46.23 -101.46
C LYS A 505 16.33 47.64 -101.58
N TYR A 506 17.36 47.95 -100.80
CA TYR A 506 17.90 49.31 -100.65
C TYR A 506 19.31 49.47 -101.26
N THR A 507 19.78 48.47 -102.02
CA THR A 507 21.11 48.47 -102.66
C THR A 507 21.01 48.00 -104.12
N GLU A 508 21.73 48.69 -105.01
CA GLU A 508 21.86 48.35 -106.45
C GLU A 508 23.20 47.64 -106.75
N ASN A 509 23.99 47.33 -105.72
CA ASN A 509 25.32 46.74 -105.84
C ASN A 509 25.27 45.28 -106.32
N SER A 510 26.42 44.78 -106.80
CA SER A 510 26.53 43.40 -107.26
C SER A 510 26.38 42.41 -106.09
N ARG A 511 25.88 41.20 -106.34
CA ARG A 511 25.52 40.26 -105.25
C ARG A 511 26.72 39.78 -104.43
N THR A 512 27.88 39.64 -105.06
CA THR A 512 29.12 39.27 -104.39
C THR A 512 29.61 40.42 -103.50
N GLU A 513 29.42 41.65 -103.96
CA GLU A 513 29.76 42.88 -103.23
C GLU A 513 28.83 43.07 -102.02
N ILE A 514 27.52 42.81 -102.14
CA ILE A 514 26.57 42.88 -101.02
C ILE A 514 26.91 41.85 -99.92
N VAL A 515 27.24 40.60 -100.30
CA VAL A 515 27.58 39.57 -99.31
C VAL A 515 28.90 39.90 -98.60
N MET A 516 29.89 40.43 -99.35
CA MET A 516 31.14 40.90 -98.78
C MET A 516 30.93 42.13 -97.88
N GLU A 517 30.05 43.06 -98.25
CA GLU A 517 29.66 44.21 -97.43
C GLU A 517 28.95 43.78 -96.14
N TRP A 518 28.08 42.78 -96.17
CA TRP A 518 27.46 42.23 -94.95
C TRP A 518 28.49 41.61 -94.03
N LEU A 519 29.41 40.80 -94.57
CA LEU A 519 30.47 40.17 -93.79
C LEU A 519 31.44 41.22 -93.23
N ASP A 520 31.86 42.19 -94.03
CA ASP A 520 32.73 43.29 -93.59
C ASP A 520 32.04 44.16 -92.53
N SER A 521 30.74 44.43 -92.69
CA SER A 521 29.94 45.13 -91.68
C SER A 521 29.85 44.32 -90.38
N PHE A 522 29.65 43.01 -90.45
CA PHE A 522 29.57 42.13 -89.27
C PHE A 522 30.91 42.03 -88.54
N VAL A 523 32.01 41.97 -89.27
CA VAL A 523 33.39 42.00 -88.72
C VAL A 523 33.69 43.35 -88.09
N ASN A 524 33.37 44.45 -88.77
CA ASN A 524 33.58 45.80 -88.23
C ASN A 524 32.73 46.06 -86.98
N LEU A 525 31.49 45.56 -86.94
CA LEU A 525 30.61 45.65 -85.77
C LEU A 525 31.08 44.76 -84.62
N SER A 526 31.58 43.56 -84.91
CA SER A 526 32.13 42.66 -83.89
C SER A 526 33.41 43.24 -83.27
N HIS A 527 34.32 43.80 -84.08
CA HIS A 527 35.52 44.49 -83.62
C HIS A 527 35.19 45.71 -82.74
N LYS A 528 34.22 46.56 -83.13
CA LYS A 528 33.80 47.73 -82.34
C LYS A 528 33.21 47.37 -80.98
N LYS A 529 32.64 46.17 -80.84
CA LYS A 529 32.04 45.66 -79.62
C LYS A 529 32.96 44.72 -78.83
N GLY A 530 34.16 44.43 -79.33
CA GLY A 530 35.14 43.53 -78.69
C GLY A 530 34.71 42.06 -78.70
N LEU A 531 33.90 41.65 -79.67
CA LEU A 531 33.38 40.29 -79.81
C LEU A 531 34.02 39.61 -81.02
N GLU A 532 34.39 38.33 -80.88
CA GLU A 532 34.86 37.52 -82.02
C GLU A 532 33.67 37.10 -82.89
N LEU A 533 33.77 37.35 -84.19
CA LEU A 533 32.80 36.85 -85.16
C LEU A 533 33.14 35.39 -85.48
N ASP A 534 32.32 34.47 -84.98
CA ASP A 534 32.39 33.06 -85.38
C ASP A 534 31.87 32.91 -86.83
N SER A 535 32.78 33.10 -87.78
CA SER A 535 32.49 33.07 -89.22
C SER A 535 32.14 31.64 -89.70
N GLU A 536 32.66 30.60 -89.03
CA GLU A 536 32.31 29.21 -89.30
C GLU A 536 30.86 28.93 -88.90
N LYS A 537 30.43 29.36 -87.72
CA LYS A 537 29.04 29.19 -87.25
C LYS A 537 28.03 29.98 -88.09
N LEU A 538 28.39 31.20 -88.49
CA LEU A 538 27.54 31.99 -89.38
C LEU A 538 27.37 31.32 -90.74
N THR A 539 28.48 30.95 -91.39
CA THR A 539 28.47 30.40 -92.76
C THR A 539 27.95 28.97 -92.85
N SER A 540 28.06 28.18 -91.78
CA SER A 540 27.50 26.82 -91.69
C SER A 540 26.01 26.79 -91.30
N SER A 541 25.43 27.91 -90.84
CA SER A 541 24.01 27.96 -90.46
C SER A 541 23.07 27.69 -91.63
N ALA A 542 21.99 26.96 -91.38
CA ALA A 542 21.01 26.62 -92.41
C ALA A 542 20.30 27.86 -92.97
N GLU A 543 20.12 28.87 -92.13
CA GLU A 543 19.50 30.16 -92.40
C GLU A 543 20.38 30.99 -93.35
N TRP A 544 21.69 31.07 -93.08
CA TRP A 544 22.67 31.71 -93.98
C TRP A 544 22.77 30.98 -95.32
N GLN A 545 22.84 29.65 -95.32
CA GLN A 545 22.87 28.83 -96.53
C GLN A 545 21.60 29.02 -97.38
N LYS A 546 20.42 29.16 -96.75
CA LYS A 546 19.16 29.48 -97.43
C LYS A 546 19.15 30.90 -97.99
N LEU A 547 19.68 31.88 -97.25
CA LEU A 547 19.83 33.26 -97.71
C LEU A 547 20.70 33.31 -98.97
N MET A 548 21.88 32.69 -98.93
CA MET A 548 22.81 32.59 -100.06
C MET A 548 22.19 31.92 -101.28
N LYS A 549 21.42 30.83 -101.09
CA LYS A 549 20.69 30.18 -102.19
C LYS A 549 19.62 31.07 -102.80
N ARG A 550 18.92 31.88 -102.00
CA ARG A 550 17.85 32.79 -102.47
C ARG A 550 18.42 34.01 -103.18
N THR A 551 19.47 34.62 -102.64
CA THR A 551 20.19 35.73 -103.29
C THR A 551 20.80 35.30 -104.62
N MET A 552 21.27 34.06 -104.74
CA MET A 552 21.74 33.50 -106.02
C MET A 552 20.60 33.15 -106.99
N LYS A 553 19.45 32.61 -106.53
CA LYS A 553 18.32 32.22 -107.40
C LYS A 553 17.58 33.39 -108.08
N MET A 554 17.59 34.60 -107.52
CA MET A 554 16.95 35.79 -108.13
C MET A 554 17.63 36.26 -109.43
N GLN A 555 18.67 35.58 -109.96
CA GLN A 555 19.30 35.90 -111.26
C GLN A 555 18.52 35.33 -112.44
N ASN A 556 17.94 34.14 -112.28
CA ASN A 556 17.33 33.43 -113.41
C ASN A 556 15.98 34.02 -113.84
N LYS A 557 15.45 35.03 -113.13
CA LYS A 557 14.19 35.71 -113.47
C LYS A 557 14.37 37.12 -114.04
N ALA A 558 15.54 37.76 -113.85
CA ALA A 558 15.81 39.11 -114.37
C ALA A 558 16.56 39.10 -115.72
N LEU A 559 17.33 38.04 -116.02
CA LEU A 559 17.98 37.84 -117.32
C LEU A 559 17.11 37.10 -118.36
N ALA A 560 15.89 36.69 -118.00
CA ALA A 560 14.91 36.09 -118.92
C ALA A 560 13.87 37.10 -119.44
N GLY A 561 13.99 38.38 -119.09
CA GLY A 561 13.05 39.46 -119.44
C GLY A 561 13.54 40.42 -120.54
N SER A 562 14.64 40.12 -121.22
CA SER A 562 15.19 40.96 -122.30
C SER A 562 15.46 40.22 -123.61
N GLU A 563 14.72 39.13 -123.89
CA GLU A 563 14.55 38.55 -125.23
C GLU A 563 13.16 37.91 -125.33
N LYS A 564 12.15 38.74 -125.58
CA LYS A 564 11.03 38.49 -126.49
C LYS A 564 10.06 39.67 -126.52
#